data_AF-S4P023-F1
#
_entry.id   AF-S4P023-F1
#
_cell.length_a   1.000
_cell.length_b   1.000
_cell.length_c   1.000
_cell.angle_alpha   90.00
_cell.angle_beta   90.00
_cell.angle_gamma   90.00
#
_symmetry.space_group_name_H-M   'P 1'
#
loop_
_entity.id
_entity.type
_entity.pdbx_description
1 polymer ?
#
loop_
_entity_poly.entity_id
_entity_poly.type
_entity_poly.pdbx_seq_one_letter_code
_entity_poly.pdbx_strand_id
1 'polypeptide(L)'
;MIRAVRDKSNAVMCHGDSWTNNFLFKYEENRPVDAKIIDFQLTRCASPVLDVVFFIYACTDQVLREKYYDELLQYYYEVLSARIREL
;
A
#
# COMPACT_ATOMS: atom_id res chain seq x y z
N MET A 1 16.73 -8.98 8.28
CA MET A 1 15.27 -8.75 8.29
C MET A 1 14.86 -8.34 9.70
N ILE A 2 14.53 -7.07 9.91
CA ILE A 2 14.14 -6.54 11.23
C ILE A 2 12.74 -7.06 11.56
N ARG A 3 12.55 -7.60 12.78
CA ARG A 3 11.23 -8.06 13.25
C ARG A 3 10.44 -6.86 13.78
N ALA A 4 9.47 -6.38 12.99
CA ALA A 4 8.65 -5.21 13.34
C ALA A 4 7.33 -5.56 14.07
N VAL A 5 7.06 -6.83 14.33
CA VAL A 5 5.81 -7.31 14.96
C VAL A 5 6.10 -8.39 16.01
N ARG A 6 5.44 -8.26 17.17
CA ARG A 6 5.45 -9.26 18.26
C ARG A 6 4.54 -10.46 17.94
N ASP A 7 3.39 -10.22 17.32
CA ASP A 7 2.44 -11.23 16.87
C ASP A 7 2.46 -11.32 15.35
N LYS A 8 2.55 -12.54 14.81
CA LYS A 8 2.61 -12.82 13.38
C LYS A 8 1.28 -13.23 12.78
N SER A 9 0.24 -13.43 13.58
CA SER A 9 -1.07 -13.91 13.16
C SER A 9 -1.63 -13.15 11.95
N ASN A 10 -1.41 -11.83 11.92
CA ASN A 10 -1.88 -10.92 10.86
C ASN A 10 -0.74 -10.17 10.14
N ALA A 11 0.49 -10.68 10.23
CA ALA A 11 1.64 -10.03 9.60
C ALA A 11 1.79 -10.45 8.13
N VAL A 12 2.03 -9.49 7.26
CA VAL A 12 2.27 -9.70 5.83
C VAL A 12 3.67 -9.23 5.45
N MET A 13 4.10 -9.58 4.24
CA MET A 13 5.30 -8.98 3.64
C MET A 13 4.95 -7.58 3.14
N CYS A 14 5.35 -6.56 3.88
CA CYS A 14 5.22 -5.17 3.51
C CYS A 14 6.43 -4.73 2.67
N HIS A 15 6.20 -3.89 1.67
CA HIS A 15 7.20 -3.21 0.86
C HIS A 15 8.14 -2.38 1.74
N GLY A 16 7.57 -1.64 2.69
CA GLY A 16 8.33 -0.89 3.68
C GLY A 16 8.83 0.48 3.24
N ASP A 17 8.76 0.79 1.94
CA ASP A 17 9.01 2.11 1.31
C ASP A 17 7.99 2.40 0.19
N SER A 18 6.70 2.38 0.52
CA SER A 18 5.60 2.41 -0.47
C SER A 18 5.22 3.83 -0.91
N TRP A 19 6.19 4.72 -1.20
CA TRP A 19 5.90 6.03 -1.80
C TRP A 19 5.83 5.99 -3.32
N THR A 20 5.23 7.00 -3.95
CA THR A 20 4.84 7.01 -5.37
C THR A 20 5.99 6.78 -6.34
N ASN A 21 7.21 7.17 -6.00
CA ASN A 21 8.38 6.99 -6.88
C ASN A 21 8.79 5.53 -7.07
N ASN A 22 8.39 4.65 -6.15
CA ASN A 22 8.62 3.21 -6.24
C ASN A 22 7.51 2.47 -7.02
N PHE A 23 6.58 3.21 -7.63
CA PHE A 23 5.55 2.69 -8.52
C PHE A 23 5.83 3.13 -9.95
N LEU A 24 6.10 2.16 -10.83
CA LEU A 24 6.23 2.38 -12.26
C LEU A 24 4.87 2.18 -12.93
N PHE A 25 4.34 3.22 -13.56
CA PHE A 25 3.06 3.17 -14.25
C PHE A 25 3.26 2.97 -15.76
N LYS A 26 2.52 2.04 -16.34
CA LYS A 26 2.37 1.92 -17.80
C LYS A 26 1.26 2.85 -18.27
N TYR A 27 1.52 3.63 -19.31
CA TYR A 27 0.54 4.56 -19.88
C TYR A 27 0.11 4.16 -21.29
N GLU A 28 -1.19 4.28 -21.55
CA GLU A 28 -1.79 4.22 -22.89
C GLU A 28 -2.66 5.46 -23.06
N GLU A 29 -2.46 6.24 -24.13
CA GLU A 29 -3.17 7.51 -24.37
C GLU A 29 -3.15 8.47 -23.16
N ASN A 30 -1.99 8.61 -22.50
CA ASN A 30 -1.80 9.41 -21.28
C ASN A 30 -2.60 8.94 -20.05
N ARG A 31 -3.19 7.75 -20.08
CA ARG A 31 -3.91 7.15 -18.94
C ARG A 31 -3.09 5.99 -18.35
N PRO A 32 -2.89 5.93 -17.02
CA PRO A 32 -2.23 4.79 -16.41
C PRO A 32 -3.14 3.56 -16.51
N VAL A 33 -2.61 2.47 -17.06
CA VAL A 33 -3.35 1.21 -17.29
C VAL A 33 -2.80 0.03 -16.51
N ASP A 34 -1.57 0.12 -16.02
CA ASP A 34 -0.91 -0.92 -15.24
C ASP A 34 0.16 -0.30 -14.34
N ALA A 35 0.56 -1.01 -13.28
CA ALA A 35 1.59 -0.57 -12.36
C ALA A 35 2.48 -1.74 -11.91
N LYS A 36 3.78 -1.47 -11.75
CA LYS A 36 4.74 -2.37 -11.11
C LYS A 36 5.42 -1.67 -9.94
N ILE A 37 5.55 -2.37 -8.82
CA ILE A 37 6.27 -1.90 -7.64
C ILE A 37 7.74 -2.33 -7.77
N ILE A 38 8.66 -1.43 -7.43
CA ILE A 38 10.11 -1.65 -7.45
C ILE A 38 10.75 -1.24 -6.11
N ASP A 39 12.03 -1.56 -5.94
CA ASP A 39 12.84 -1.18 -4.77
C ASP A 39 12.38 -1.74 -3.41
N PHE A 40 12.49 -3.07 -3.30
CA PHE A 40 12.08 -3.84 -2.13
C PHE A 40 13.12 -3.83 -0.98
N GLN A 41 14.09 -2.92 -0.99
CA GLN A 41 15.22 -2.93 -0.04
C GLN A 41 14.81 -2.82 1.44
N LEU A 42 13.65 -2.20 1.73
CA LEU A 42 13.10 -2.04 3.09
C LEU A 42 12.00 -3.07 3.45
N THR A 43 11.87 -4.14 2.65
CA THR A 43 10.85 -5.18 2.85
C THR A 43 10.94 -5.82 4.22
N ARG A 44 9.80 -5.95 4.89
CA ARG A 44 9.71 -6.48 6.25
C ARG A 44 8.37 -7.15 6.52
N CYS A 45 8.38 -8.15 7.41
CA CYS A 45 7.16 -8.74 7.92
C CYS A 45 6.54 -7.79 8.96
N ALA A 46 5.36 -7.26 8.68
CA ALA A 46 4.68 -6.26 9.52
C ALA A 46 3.17 -6.22 9.26
N SER A 47 2.44 -5.34 9.96
CA SER A 47 1.02 -5.11 9.66
C SER A 47 0.85 -4.48 8.27
N PRO A 48 -0.12 -4.93 7.44
CA PRO A 48 -0.38 -4.35 6.11
C PRO A 48 -0.66 -2.85 6.17
N VAL A 49 -1.26 -2.37 7.26
CA VAL A 49 -1.64 -0.96 7.45
C VAL A 49 -0.45 0.00 7.36
N LEU A 50 0.78 -0.49 7.63
CA LEU A 50 1.97 0.36 7.62
C LEU A 50 2.33 0.85 6.21
N ASP A 51 2.20 0.01 5.18
CA ASP A 51 2.43 0.46 3.81
C ASP A 51 1.30 1.35 3.31
N VAL A 52 0.06 1.07 3.72
CA VAL A 52 -1.14 1.81 3.31
C VAL A 52 -1.13 3.22 3.87
N VAL A 53 -0.94 3.36 5.19
CA VAL A 53 -0.90 4.67 5.85
C VAL A 53 0.32 5.46 5.38
N PHE A 54 1.47 4.81 5.17
CA PHE A 54 2.63 5.47 4.59
C PHE A 54 2.32 6.03 3.21
N PHE A 55 1.73 5.24 2.31
CA PHE A 55 1.31 5.70 0.98
C PHE A 55 0.32 6.87 1.08
N ILE A 56 -0.74 6.74 1.88
CA ILE A 56 -1.76 7.78 2.01
C ILE A 56 -1.13 9.09 2.49
N TYR A 57 -0.28 9.08 3.51
CA TYR A 57 0.30 10.32 4.04
C TYR A 57 1.44 10.88 3.20
N ALA A 58 2.27 10.04 2.59
CA ALA A 58 3.44 10.47 1.81
C ALA A 58 3.08 10.88 0.37
N CYS A 59 2.00 10.33 -0.20
CA CYS A 59 1.69 10.46 -1.62
C CYS A 59 0.44 11.29 -1.93
N THR A 60 -0.27 11.77 -0.91
CA THR A 60 -1.45 12.63 -1.09
C THR A 60 -1.27 13.96 -0.37
N ASP A 61 -2.10 14.95 -0.72
CA ASP A 61 -2.17 16.22 0.00
C ASP A 61 -3.19 16.18 1.15
N GLN A 62 -3.17 17.22 1.98
CA GLN A 62 -4.07 17.33 3.13
C GLN A 62 -5.54 17.40 2.72
N VAL A 63 -5.86 18.13 1.65
CA VAL A 63 -7.24 18.35 1.18
C VAL A 63 -7.88 17.03 0.77
N LEU A 64 -7.12 16.18 0.08
CA LEU A 64 -7.55 14.85 -0.32
C LEU A 64 -7.79 13.97 0.91
N ARG A 65 -6.87 13.97 1.89
CA ARG A 65 -7.04 13.16 3.11
C ARG A 65 -8.24 13.60 3.94
N GLU A 66 -8.43 14.90 4.16
CA GLU A 66 -9.59 15.40 4.90
C GLU A 66 -10.91 14.97 4.27
N LYS A 67 -10.94 14.81 2.95
CA LYS A 67 -12.14 14.45 2.21
C LYS A 67 -12.36 12.95 2.02
N TYR A 68 -11.29 12.17 1.89
CA TYR A 68 -11.39 10.78 1.40
C TYR A 68 -10.62 9.74 2.22
N TYR A 69 -10.07 10.10 3.39
CA TYR A 69 -9.22 9.18 4.16
C TYR A 69 -9.92 7.86 4.51
N ASP A 70 -11.17 7.94 4.99
CA ASP A 70 -11.94 6.75 5.37
C ASP A 70 -12.29 5.90 4.15
N GLU A 71 -12.65 6.52 3.02
CA GLU A 71 -12.92 5.83 1.76
C GLU A 71 -11.69 5.13 1.20
N LEU A 72 -10.50 5.74 1.29
CA LEU A 72 -9.25 5.12 0.86
C LEU A 72 -8.91 3.89 1.70
N LEU A 73 -9.08 3.98 3.03
CA LEU A 73 -8.87 2.83 3.93
C LEU A 73 -9.90 1.73 3.68
N GLN A 74 -11.16 2.10 3.53
CA GLN A 74 -12.24 1.15 3.25
C GLN A 74 -12.02 0.44 1.92
N TYR A 75 -11.63 1.17 0.87
CA TYR A 75 -11.31 0.59 -0.44
C TYR A 75 -10.16 -0.42 -0.35
N TYR A 76 -9.07 -0.08 0.36
CA TYR A 76 -7.97 -1.02 0.57
C TYR A 76 -8.45 -2.28 1.31
N TYR A 77 -9.23 -2.12 2.37
CA TYR A 77 -9.76 -3.24 3.16
C TYR A 77 -10.67 -4.15 2.32
N GLU A 78 -11.56 -3.58 1.50
CA GLU A 78 -12.46 -4.32 0.62
C GLU A 78 -11.70 -5.14 -0.41
N VAL A 79 -10.75 -4.52 -1.12
CA VAL A 79 -9.94 -5.20 -2.13
C VAL A 79 -9.09 -6.30 -1.48
N LEU A 80 -8.43 -6.01 -0.36
CA LEU A 80 -7.61 -7.01 0.35
C LEU A 80 -8.48 -8.19 0.81
N SER A 81 -9.64 -7.91 1.43
CA SER A 81 -10.55 -8.93 1.91
C SER A 81 -11.09 -9.80 0.78
N ALA A 82 -11.45 -9.20 -0.36
CA ALA A 82 -11.90 -9.95 -1.54
C ALA A 82 -10.79 -10.86 -2.07
N ARG A 83 -9.57 -10.33 -2.24
CA ARG A 83 -8.43 -11.10 -2.77
C ARG A 83 -8.01 -12.24 -1.85
N ILE A 84 -8.05 -12.05 -0.53
CA ILE A 84 -7.75 -13.12 0.42
C ILE A 84 -8.79 -14.25 0.36
N ARG A 85 -10.07 -13.94 0.11
CA ARG A 85 -11.13 -14.96 -0.03
C ARG A 85 -11.03 -15.77 -1.33
N GLU A 86 -10.34 -15.24 -2.33
CA GLU A 86 -10.09 -15.90 -3.62
C GLU A 86 -8.88 -16.84 -3.58
N LEU A 87 -8.06 -16.79 -2.52
CA LEU A 87 -6.91 -17.68 -2.27
C LEU A 87 -7.34 -18.97 -1.55
#